data_AF-A0A934AKG9-F1
#
_entry.id   AF-A0A934AKG9-F1
#
_cell.length_a   1.000
_cell.length_b   1.000
_cell.length_c   1.000
_cell.angle_alpha   90.00
_cell.angle_beta   90.00
_cell.angle_gamma   90.00
#
_symmetry.space_group_name_H-M   'P 1'
#
loop_
_entity.id
_entity.type
_entity.pdbx_description
1 polymer ?
#
loop_
_entity_poly.entity_id
_entity_poly.type
_entity_poly.pdbx_seq_one_letter_code
_entity_poly.pdbx_strand_id
1 'polypeptide(L)'
;MRLELAAFLALLAAPACGQEGLGLGLDLQGLGLGAKAGRQDARQPAVAAAIESAFGPEFWTKVSVSSAGPAADLTRMTREGCYKLEIIQLLFIAAESGKGLKAVLAKRKQGAKLAALAKEYGLDYDRLYERALAVEEIVDRDYLPRHPERRARRKED
;
A
#
# COMPACT_ATOMS: atom_id res chain seq x y z
N MET A 1 8.89 -63.05 -0.44
CA MET A 1 9.65 -63.02 0.82
C MET A 1 10.03 -61.56 1.10
N ARG A 2 9.59 -61.04 2.27
CA ARG A 2 10.13 -59.92 3.10
C ARG A 2 10.36 -58.55 2.41
N LEU A 3 9.53 -57.50 2.59
CA LEU A 3 9.33 -56.57 3.75
C LEU A 3 10.60 -55.87 4.25
N GLU A 4 10.43 -54.73 4.96
CA GLU A 4 11.39 -53.70 5.45
C GLU A 4 11.56 -52.52 4.45
N LEU A 5 10.99 -51.31 4.58
CA LEU A 5 10.65 -50.39 5.68
C LEU A 5 11.88 -49.74 6.33
N ALA A 6 12.17 -48.48 5.99
CA ALA A 6 12.97 -47.58 6.82
C ALA A 6 12.67 -46.11 6.48
N ALA A 7 11.95 -45.47 7.40
CA ALA A 7 11.82 -44.02 7.50
C ALA A 7 13.15 -43.40 7.97
N PHE A 8 13.49 -42.20 7.48
CA PHE A 8 14.45 -41.35 8.15
C PHE A 8 13.97 -39.89 8.16
N LEU A 9 13.60 -39.44 9.36
CA LEU A 9 13.48 -38.05 9.76
C LEU A 9 14.89 -37.42 9.89
N ALA A 10 15.06 -36.20 9.39
CA ALA A 10 15.95 -35.16 9.91
C ALA A 10 15.42 -33.83 9.33
N LEU A 11 14.76 -32.91 10.06
CA LEU A 11 15.09 -32.17 11.27
C LEU A 11 16.37 -31.30 11.15
N LEU A 12 16.10 -29.99 11.00
CA LEU A 12 16.88 -28.80 11.39
C LEU A 12 18.20 -28.48 10.66
N ALA A 13 18.20 -27.33 9.99
CA ALA A 13 19.34 -26.40 10.00
C ALA A 13 18.83 -24.95 9.82
N ALA A 14 18.83 -24.19 10.92
CA ALA A 14 18.77 -22.73 10.91
C ALA A 14 20.18 -22.16 10.66
N PRO A 15 20.35 -21.04 9.95
CA PRO A 15 21.60 -20.30 9.98
C PRO A 15 21.57 -19.28 11.12
N ALA A 16 22.53 -19.43 12.02
CA ALA A 16 22.93 -18.44 13.00
C ALA A 16 23.83 -17.37 12.34
N CYS A 17 23.47 -16.10 12.51
CA CYS A 17 24.42 -14.98 12.66
C CYS A 17 23.88 -14.21 13.88
N GLY A 18 24.57 -14.07 15.01
CA GLY A 18 25.99 -13.86 15.17
C GLY A 18 26.25 -12.36 15.27
N GLN A 19 25.93 -11.76 16.42
CA GLN A 19 26.66 -10.60 16.91
C GLN A 19 26.53 -10.48 18.44
N GLU A 20 27.65 -10.76 19.09
CA GLU A 20 27.90 -10.55 20.50
C GLU A 20 28.11 -9.05 20.77
N GLY A 21 27.45 -8.57 21.82
CA GLY A 21 27.63 -7.23 22.37
C GLY A 21 27.27 -7.28 23.84
N LEU A 22 28.18 -7.79 24.66
CA LEU A 22 28.11 -7.71 26.12
C LEU A 22 28.33 -6.25 26.53
N GLY A 23 27.23 -5.53 26.70
CA GLY A 23 27.15 -4.27 27.43
C GLY A 23 26.28 -4.46 28.66
N LEU A 24 26.88 -4.85 29.78
CA LEU A 24 26.28 -4.75 31.11
C LEU A 24 26.12 -3.26 31.46
N GLY A 25 24.97 -2.71 31.12
CA GLY A 25 24.46 -1.43 31.60
C GLY A 25 23.08 -1.65 32.18
N LEU A 26 23.04 -2.00 33.46
CA LEU A 26 21.82 -2.17 34.23
C LEU A 26 21.30 -0.76 34.57
N ASP A 27 20.54 -0.15 33.65
CA ASP A 27 19.77 1.06 33.95
C ASP A 27 18.28 0.73 33.92
N LEU A 28 17.77 0.47 35.13
CA LEU A 28 16.39 0.09 35.40
C LEU A 28 15.54 1.37 35.54
N GLN A 29 15.59 2.25 34.53
CA GLN A 29 14.76 3.45 34.43
C GLN A 29 14.52 3.76 32.94
N GLY A 30 13.46 3.16 32.39
CA GLY A 30 13.11 3.37 30.99
C GLY A 30 12.07 2.41 30.43
N LEU A 31 11.14 1.92 31.25
CA LEU A 31 9.87 1.35 30.78
C LEU A 31 8.97 2.46 30.22
N GLY A 32 9.49 3.24 29.28
CA GLY A 32 8.71 3.95 28.30
C GLY A 32 8.55 3.00 27.13
N LEU A 33 7.48 2.21 27.17
CA LEU A 33 6.89 1.61 25.97
C LEU A 33 6.83 2.71 24.91
N GLY A 34 7.82 2.72 24.03
CA GLY A 34 7.81 3.43 22.78
C GLY A 34 6.79 2.77 21.88
N ALA A 35 5.51 2.84 22.27
CA ALA A 35 4.46 2.99 21.31
C ALA A 35 4.88 4.21 20.48
N LYS A 36 5.52 3.95 19.35
CA LYS A 36 5.44 4.83 18.20
C LYS A 36 3.94 4.92 17.93
N ALA A 37 3.27 5.80 18.66
CA ALA A 37 2.02 6.40 18.25
C ALA A 37 2.38 6.95 16.88
N GLY A 38 2.01 6.18 15.84
CA GLY A 38 2.18 6.62 14.48
C GLY A 38 1.59 8.00 14.45
N ARG A 39 2.41 9.02 14.15
CA ARG A 39 1.89 10.35 13.87
C ARG A 39 0.75 10.10 12.89
N GLN A 40 -0.48 10.33 13.34
CA GLN A 40 -1.60 10.48 12.43
C GLN A 40 -1.22 11.69 11.61
N ASP A 41 -0.56 11.44 10.49
CA ASP A 41 -0.16 12.48 9.58
C ASP A 41 -1.49 13.05 9.10
N ALA A 42 -1.81 14.29 9.49
CA ALA A 42 -3.08 14.94 9.15
C ALA A 42 -3.29 15.01 7.62
N ARG A 43 -2.25 14.68 6.84
CA ARG A 43 -2.25 14.49 5.40
C ARG A 43 -2.92 13.19 4.93
N GLN A 44 -3.01 12.13 5.74
CA GLN A 44 -3.57 10.83 5.30
C GLN A 44 -5.05 10.93 4.87
N PRO A 45 -5.95 11.59 5.63
CA PRO A 45 -7.33 11.81 5.18
C PRO A 45 -7.40 12.68 3.92
N ALA A 46 -6.50 13.67 3.79
CA ALA A 46 -6.45 14.55 2.62
C ALA A 46 -6.04 13.79 1.35
N VAL A 47 -5.10 12.84 1.45
CA VAL A 47 -4.69 12.00 0.31
C VAL A 47 -5.83 11.10 -0.15
N ALA A 48 -6.53 10.45 0.78
CA ALA A 48 -7.67 9.59 0.45
C ALA A 48 -8.78 10.36 -0.28
N ALA A 49 -9.17 11.53 0.25
CA ALA A 49 -10.20 12.38 -0.34
C ALA A 49 -9.78 12.94 -1.72
N ALA A 50 -8.51 13.28 -1.89
CA ALA A 50 -7.98 13.78 -3.15
C ALA A 50 -7.98 12.71 -4.25
N ILE A 51 -7.57 11.48 -3.92
CA ILE A 51 -7.68 10.34 -4.83
C ILE A 51 -9.14 10.05 -5.15
N GLU A 52 -10.02 10.02 -4.14
CA GLU A 52 -11.46 9.79 -4.33
C GLU A 52 -12.06 10.77 -5.36
N SER A 53 -11.71 12.06 -5.21
CA SER A 53 -12.21 13.14 -6.07
C SER A 53 -11.66 13.11 -7.49
N ALA A 54 -10.52 12.47 -7.72
CA ALA A 54 -9.91 12.35 -9.04
C ALA A 54 -10.57 11.27 -9.92
N PHE A 55 -11.41 10.41 -9.35
CA PHE A 55 -12.11 9.36 -10.09
C PHE A 55 -13.63 9.54 -10.04
N GLY A 56 -14.29 9.31 -11.17
CA GLY A 56 -15.75 9.33 -11.27
C GLY A 56 -16.43 8.11 -10.63
N PRO A 57 -17.75 8.18 -10.39
CA PRO A 57 -18.52 7.11 -9.74
C PRO A 57 -18.43 5.76 -10.48
N GLU A 58 -18.39 5.77 -11.81
CA GLU A 58 -18.26 4.54 -12.62
C GLU A 58 -16.97 3.78 -12.35
N PHE A 59 -15.88 4.49 -12.02
CA PHE A 59 -14.61 3.86 -11.69
C PHE A 59 -14.72 3.08 -10.37
N TRP A 60 -15.39 3.67 -9.38
CA TRP A 60 -15.60 3.04 -8.07
C TRP A 60 -16.47 1.78 -8.15
N THR A 61 -17.41 1.73 -9.09
CA THR A 61 -18.15 0.51 -9.41
C THR A 61 -17.23 -0.59 -9.96
N LYS A 62 -16.28 -0.25 -10.84
CA LYS A 62 -15.35 -1.23 -11.44
C LYS A 62 -14.41 -1.85 -10.40
N VAL A 63 -13.89 -1.06 -9.47
CA VAL A 63 -12.94 -1.56 -8.45
C VAL A 63 -13.61 -2.31 -7.29
N SER A 64 -14.94 -2.40 -7.26
CA SER A 64 -15.72 -3.13 -6.23
C SER A 64 -15.30 -2.73 -4.79
N VAL A 65 -15.40 -1.43 -4.48
CA VAL A 65 -15.16 -0.91 -3.13
C VAL A 65 -16.11 -1.52 -2.10
N SER A 66 -15.70 -1.51 -0.82
CA SER A 66 -16.55 -1.99 0.27
C SER A 66 -17.80 -1.13 0.45
N SER A 67 -18.78 -1.65 1.21
CA SER A 67 -19.99 -0.92 1.57
C SER A 67 -19.73 0.34 2.41
N ALA A 68 -18.53 0.47 3.00
CA ALA A 68 -18.10 1.67 3.72
C ALA A 68 -17.66 2.82 2.78
N GLY A 69 -17.54 2.55 1.47
CA GLY A 69 -17.24 3.53 0.43
C GLY A 69 -15.73 3.73 0.13
N PRO A 70 -15.41 4.42 -0.98
CA PRO A 70 -14.03 4.62 -1.43
C PRO A 70 -13.15 5.34 -0.40
N ALA A 71 -13.63 6.45 0.19
CA ALA A 71 -12.90 7.21 1.20
C ALA A 71 -12.36 6.34 2.35
N ALA A 72 -13.19 5.42 2.87
CA ALA A 72 -12.83 4.57 3.99
C ALA A 72 -11.76 3.54 3.60
N ASP A 73 -11.88 2.93 2.43
CA ASP A 73 -10.90 1.99 1.91
C ASP A 73 -9.55 2.66 1.62
N LEU A 74 -9.56 3.85 1.00
CA LEU A 74 -8.37 4.63 0.71
C LEU A 74 -7.69 5.15 1.99
N THR A 75 -8.48 5.60 2.98
CA THR A 75 -7.95 6.01 4.30
C THR A 75 -7.27 4.84 4.99
N ARG A 76 -7.84 3.63 4.91
CA ARG A 76 -7.19 2.42 5.44
C ARG A 76 -5.87 2.13 4.72
N MET A 77 -5.83 2.21 3.39
CA MET A 77 -4.61 1.97 2.61
C MET A 77 -3.49 2.96 2.97
N THR A 78 -3.81 4.25 3.11
CA THR A 78 -2.81 5.26 3.53
C THR A 78 -2.28 5.00 4.94
N ARG A 79 -3.14 4.57 5.88
CA ARG A 79 -2.73 4.18 7.24
C ARG A 79 -1.87 2.93 7.27
N GLU A 80 -2.10 2.00 6.35
CA GLU A 80 -1.30 0.78 6.18
C GLU A 80 0.05 1.05 5.49
N GLY A 81 0.33 2.30 5.10
CA GLY A 81 1.60 2.71 4.51
C GLY A 81 1.64 2.66 2.99
N CYS A 82 0.51 2.42 2.31
CA CYS A 82 0.44 2.53 0.86
C CYS A 82 0.59 3.99 0.43
N TYR A 83 1.55 4.26 -0.44
CA TYR A 83 1.78 5.60 -0.98
C TYR A 83 0.77 5.94 -2.08
N LYS A 84 0.56 7.23 -2.33
CA LYS A 84 -0.41 7.76 -3.30
C LYS A 84 -0.34 7.08 -4.68
N LEU A 85 0.86 7.02 -5.28
CA LEU A 85 1.09 6.36 -6.57
C LEU A 85 0.82 4.85 -6.53
N GLU A 86 1.17 4.18 -5.42
CA GLU A 86 0.88 2.75 -5.24
C GLU A 86 -0.63 2.49 -5.14
N ILE A 87 -1.37 3.34 -4.41
CA ILE A 87 -2.82 3.28 -4.33
C ILE A 87 -3.43 3.41 -5.73
N ILE A 88 -3.03 4.40 -6.51
CA ILE A 88 -3.53 4.63 -7.87
C ILE A 88 -3.25 3.42 -8.78
N GLN A 89 -2.05 2.83 -8.72
CA GLN A 89 -1.73 1.63 -9.47
C GLN A 89 -2.60 0.43 -9.07
N LEU A 90 -2.81 0.20 -7.78
CA LEU A 90 -3.67 -0.88 -7.28
C LEU A 90 -5.12 -0.71 -7.73
N LEU A 91 -5.61 0.53 -7.77
CA LEU A 91 -6.93 0.87 -8.31
C LEU A 91 -7.03 0.54 -9.80
N PHE A 92 -6.04 0.90 -10.62
CA PHE A 92 -6.04 0.54 -12.03
C PHE A 92 -5.93 -0.97 -12.26
N ILE A 93 -5.09 -1.66 -11.49
CA ILE A 93 -4.98 -3.13 -11.56
C ILE A 93 -6.34 -3.75 -11.25
N ALA A 94 -7.03 -3.29 -10.19
CA ALA A 94 -8.36 -3.80 -9.85
C ALA A 94 -9.40 -3.51 -10.95
N ALA A 95 -9.43 -2.28 -11.47
CA ALA A 95 -10.39 -1.87 -12.49
C ALA A 95 -10.23 -2.64 -13.80
N GLU A 96 -8.99 -2.89 -14.25
CA GLU A 96 -8.71 -3.50 -15.56
C GLU A 96 -8.66 -5.01 -15.52
N SER A 97 -8.27 -5.60 -14.38
CA SER A 97 -8.33 -7.06 -14.21
C SER A 97 -9.75 -7.58 -13.92
N GLY A 98 -10.70 -6.68 -13.63
CA GLY A 98 -12.02 -7.03 -13.12
C GLY A 98 -11.97 -7.72 -11.74
N LYS A 99 -10.82 -7.71 -11.06
CA LYS A 99 -10.68 -8.21 -9.70
C LYS A 99 -10.98 -7.08 -8.74
N GLY A 100 -11.90 -7.30 -7.80
CA GLY A 100 -12.19 -6.30 -6.78
C GLY A 100 -10.94 -5.90 -5.99
N LEU A 101 -10.87 -4.64 -5.57
CA LEU A 101 -9.71 -4.05 -4.90
C LEU A 101 -9.24 -4.87 -3.68
N LYS A 102 -10.18 -5.44 -2.93
CA LYS A 102 -9.89 -6.32 -1.79
C LYS A 102 -9.03 -7.53 -2.17
N ALA A 103 -9.30 -8.17 -3.31
CA ALA A 103 -8.56 -9.34 -3.77
C ALA A 103 -7.14 -8.97 -4.21
N VAL A 104 -7.00 -7.85 -4.93
CA VAL A 104 -5.70 -7.33 -5.35
C VAL A 104 -4.85 -6.96 -4.13
N LEU A 105 -5.46 -6.27 -3.16
CA LEU A 105 -4.81 -5.90 -1.89
C LEU A 105 -4.36 -7.11 -1.08
N ALA A 106 -5.17 -8.17 -1.02
CA ALA A 106 -4.80 -9.38 -0.29
C ALA A 106 -3.49 -9.98 -0.82
N LYS A 107 -3.33 -10.05 -2.15
CA LYS A 107 -2.07 -10.52 -2.75
C LYS A 107 -0.91 -9.54 -2.54
N ARG A 108 -1.18 -8.23 -2.63
CA ARG A 108 -0.16 -7.21 -2.33
C ARG A 108 0.38 -7.34 -0.91
N LYS A 109 -0.50 -7.58 0.07
CA LYS A 109 -0.16 -7.83 1.48
C LYS A 109 0.62 -9.13 1.69
N GLN A 110 0.47 -10.11 0.81
CA GLN A 110 1.28 -11.34 0.78
C GLN A 110 2.67 -11.12 0.14
N GLY A 111 3.02 -9.89 -0.25
CA GLY A 111 4.33 -9.54 -0.81
C GLY A 111 4.39 -9.54 -2.33
N ALA A 112 3.27 -9.73 -3.03
CA ALA A 112 3.25 -9.66 -4.49
C ALA A 112 3.69 -8.26 -4.98
N LYS A 113 4.58 -8.23 -5.98
CA LYS A 113 4.99 -6.99 -6.65
C LYS A 113 3.89 -6.52 -7.61
N LEU A 114 3.70 -5.22 -7.79
CA LEU A 114 2.67 -4.67 -8.68
C LEU A 114 2.82 -5.16 -10.12
N ALA A 115 4.06 -5.17 -10.65
CA ALA A 115 4.35 -5.73 -11.97
C ALA A 115 4.02 -7.23 -12.08
N ALA A 116 4.23 -7.99 -11.01
CA ALA A 116 3.88 -9.41 -10.99
C ALA A 116 2.35 -9.62 -10.97
N LEU A 117 1.61 -8.78 -10.23
CA LEU A 117 0.15 -8.79 -10.23
C LEU A 117 -0.43 -8.41 -11.59
N ALA A 118 0.10 -7.36 -12.21
CA ALA A 118 -0.29 -6.94 -13.55
C ALA A 118 -0.06 -8.06 -14.57
N LYS A 119 1.13 -8.67 -14.55
CA LYS A 119 1.47 -9.82 -15.41
C LYS A 119 0.54 -11.01 -15.18
N GLU A 120 0.25 -11.35 -13.92
CA GLU A 120 -0.68 -12.43 -13.57
C GLU A 120 -2.08 -12.20 -14.15
N TYR A 121 -2.52 -10.95 -14.20
CA TYR A 121 -3.82 -10.57 -14.74
C TYR A 121 -3.80 -10.22 -16.24
N GLY A 122 -2.68 -10.42 -16.93
CA GLY A 122 -2.57 -10.13 -18.37
C GLY A 122 -2.60 -8.64 -18.70
N LEU A 123 -2.19 -7.79 -17.76
CA LEU A 123 -2.14 -6.33 -17.92
C LEU A 123 -0.75 -5.86 -18.33
N ASP A 124 -0.71 -4.81 -19.15
CA ASP A 124 0.51 -4.06 -19.47
C ASP A 124 0.85 -3.14 -18.29
N TYR A 125 1.84 -3.55 -17.49
CA TYR A 125 2.25 -2.82 -16.29
C TYR A 125 2.83 -1.44 -16.62
N ASP A 126 3.61 -1.33 -17.71
CA ASP A 126 4.28 -0.08 -18.04
C ASP A 126 3.25 0.97 -18.47
N ARG A 127 2.29 0.57 -19.32
CA ARG A 127 1.17 1.44 -19.69
C ARG A 127 0.29 1.82 -18.49
N LEU A 128 0.09 0.90 -17.55
CA LEU A 128 -0.65 1.16 -16.32
C LEU A 128 0.09 2.16 -15.42
N TYR A 129 1.41 2.01 -15.29
CA TYR A 129 2.27 2.89 -14.51
C TYR A 129 2.26 4.32 -15.05
N GLU A 130 2.41 4.50 -16.36
CA GLU A 130 2.34 5.82 -17.01
C GLU A 130 0.98 6.51 -16.77
N ARG A 131 -0.11 5.75 -16.84
CA ARG A 131 -1.45 6.28 -16.53
C ARG A 131 -1.60 6.63 -15.05
N ALA A 132 -0.98 5.85 -14.16
CA ALA A 132 -0.98 6.14 -12.74
C ALA A 132 -0.23 7.46 -12.44
N LEU A 133 0.90 7.70 -13.11
CA LEU A 133 1.63 8.97 -13.00
C LEU A 133 0.79 10.16 -13.48
N ALA A 134 0.10 10.03 -14.61
CA ALA A 134 -0.76 11.09 -15.12
C ALA A 134 -1.90 11.45 -14.14
N VAL A 135 -2.51 10.45 -13.49
CA VAL A 135 -3.52 10.70 -12.45
C VAL A 135 -2.88 11.28 -11.19
N GLU A 136 -1.70 10.81 -10.80
CA GLU A 136 -0.98 11.35 -9.65
C GLU A 136 -0.70 12.85 -9.80
N GLU A 137 -0.31 13.28 -11.00
CA GLU A 137 -0.09 14.68 -11.34
C GLU A 137 -1.39 15.49 -11.21
N ILE A 138 -2.52 14.97 -11.68
CA ILE A 138 -3.84 15.62 -11.53
C ILE A 138 -4.19 15.74 -10.04
N VAL A 139 -4.00 14.68 -9.26
CA VAL A 139 -4.25 14.66 -7.81
C VAL A 139 -3.42 15.75 -7.12
N ASP A 140 -2.13 15.85 -7.44
CA ASP A 140 -1.23 16.86 -6.87
C ASP A 140 -1.57 18.28 -7.32
N ARG A 141 -1.92 18.47 -8.59
CA ARG A 141 -2.21 19.78 -9.15
C ARG A 141 -3.51 20.38 -8.63
N ASP A 142 -4.57 19.56 -8.57
CA ASP A 142 -5.93 20.05 -8.40
C ASP A 142 -6.50 19.79 -7.01
N TYR A 143 -6.00 18.79 -6.29
CA TYR A 143 -6.58 18.34 -5.01
C TYR A 143 -5.59 18.38 -3.84
N LEU A 144 -4.28 18.29 -4.10
CA LEU A 144 -3.22 18.40 -3.09
C LEU A 144 -2.12 19.40 -3.50
N PRO A 145 -2.46 20.67 -3.76
CA PRO A 145 -1.46 21.64 -4.18
C PRO A 145 -0.39 21.79 -3.10
N ARG A 146 0.89 21.64 -3.48
CA ARG A 146 2.04 21.80 -2.57
C ARG A 146 2.14 23.22 -1.99
N HIS A 147 1.50 24.20 -2.63
CA HIS A 147 1.45 25.63 -2.25
C HIS A 147 0.08 26.24 -2.58
N PRO A 148 -0.97 26.03 -1.77
CA PRO A 148 -2.31 26.55 -2.06
C PRO A 148 -2.36 28.09 -2.15
N GLU A 149 -1.53 28.79 -1.36
CA GLU A 149 -1.42 30.25 -1.30
C GLU A 149 -1.03 30.92 -2.63
N ARG A 150 -0.36 30.22 -3.55
CA ARG A 150 0.03 30.78 -4.86
C ARG A 150 -1.12 30.83 -5.87
N ARG A 151 -2.17 30.00 -5.69
CA ARG A 151 -3.37 30.05 -6.55
C ARG A 151 -4.31 31.19 -6.16
N ALA A 152 -4.40 31.55 -4.87
CA ALA A 152 -5.25 32.65 -4.41
C ALA A 152 -4.85 33.98 -5.05
N ARG A 153 -3.55 34.29 -5.11
CA ARG A 153 -3.03 35.52 -5.72
C ARG A 153 -3.24 35.65 -7.23
N ARG A 154 -3.39 34.54 -7.96
CA ARG A 154 -3.63 34.57 -9.43
C ARG A 154 -5.09 34.78 -9.82
N LYS A 155 -6.02 34.70 -8.87
CA LYS A 155 -7.45 34.95 -9.11
C LYS A 155 -7.89 36.36 -8.73
N GLU A 156 -6.99 37.16 -8.15
CA GLU A 156 -7.24 38.54 -7.73
C GLU A 156 -6.65 39.58 -8.70
N ASP A 157 -5.93 39.14 -9.75
CA ASP A 157 -5.45 39.96 -10.87
C ASP A 157 -6.34 39.77 -12.10
#